data_AF-A0A2G4YS55-F1
#
_entry.id   AF-A0A2G4YS55-F1
#
_cell.length_a   1.000
_cell.length_b   1.000
_cell.length_c   1.000
_cell.angle_alpha   90.00
_cell.angle_beta   90.00
_cell.angle_gamma   90.00
#
_symmetry.space_group_name_H-M   'P 1'
#
loop_
_entity.id
_entity.type
_entity.pdbx_description
1 polymer ?
#
loop_
_entity_poly.entity_id
_entity_poly.type
_entity_poly.pdbx_seq_one_letter_code
_entity_poly.pdbx_strand_id
1 'polypeptide(L)' 'KIVTDKLRSYSAALRDLNIEHLHDTTNRLNNRAESSHVPIRRRERKMQRFKSHKSAQIFLSIYGSI' A
#
# COMPACT_ATOMS: atom_id res chain seq x y z
N LYS A 1 -0.74 11.89 -18.11
CA LYS A 1 -0.26 10.50 -17.95
C LYS A 1 -0.57 10.05 -16.53
N ILE A 2 -1.43 9.05 -16.39
CA ILE A 2 -1.91 8.49 -15.12
C ILE A 2 -1.25 7.11 -14.97
N VAL A 3 -0.55 6.90 -13.86
CA VAL A 3 0.05 5.61 -13.51
C VAL A 3 -0.69 5.09 -12.30
N THR A 4 -1.32 3.94 -12.43
CA THR A 4 -1.99 3.27 -11.32
C THR A 4 -1.40 1.89 -11.10
N ASP A 5 -1.80 1.28 -9.99
CA ASP A 5 -1.72 -0.16 -9.79
C ASP A 5 -2.51 -0.91 -10.88
N LYS A 6 -2.04 -2.13 -11.20
CA LYS A 6 -2.54 -2.96 -12.31
C LYS A 6 -3.90 -3.62 -12.03
N LEU A 7 -4.76 -2.99 -11.24
CA LEU A 7 -6.11 -3.49 -10.94
C LEU A 7 -7.07 -3.17 -12.08
N ARG A 8 -7.92 -4.14 -12.44
CA ARG A 8 -8.93 -3.99 -13.50
C ARG A 8 -9.96 -2.90 -13.22
N SER A 9 -10.19 -2.56 -11.95
CA SER A 9 -11.12 -1.51 -11.52
C SER A 9 -10.74 -0.13 -12.06
N TYR A 10 -9.45 0.20 -12.15
CA TYR A 10 -9.03 1.50 -12.69
C TYR A 10 -9.28 1.61 -14.18
N SER A 11 -9.01 0.55 -14.95
CA SER A 11 -9.29 0.56 -16.38
C SER A 11 -10.80 0.74 -16.64
N ALA A 12 -11.65 0.10 -15.84
CA ALA A 12 -13.10 0.33 -15.90
C ALA A 12 -13.48 1.78 -15.57
N ALA A 13 -12.98 2.32 -14.45
CA ALA A 13 -13.29 3.70 -14.05
C ALA A 13 -12.76 4.74 -15.06
N LEU A 14 -11.56 4.53 -15.63
CA LEU A 14 -10.97 5.42 -16.62
C LEU A 14 -11.72 5.37 -17.96
N ARG A 15 -12.39 4.25 -18.28
CA ARG A 15 -13.32 4.13 -19.41
C ARG A 15 -14.59 4.94 -19.18
N ASP A 16 -15.21 4.81 -18.02
CA ASP A 16 -16.41 5.58 -17.66
C ASP A 16 -16.15 7.10 -17.72
N LEU A 17 -14.91 7.51 -17.40
CA LEU A 17 -14.45 8.90 -17.45
C LEU A 17 -13.89 9.33 -18.82
N ASN A 18 -13.87 8.45 -19.85
CA ASN A 18 -13.30 8.71 -21.18
C ASN A 18 -11.83 9.18 -21.20
N ILE A 19 -11.03 8.79 -20.19
CA ILE A 19 -9.62 9.17 -20.04
C ILE A 19 -8.66 7.98 -20.08
N GLU A 20 -9.11 6.81 -20.55
CA GLU A 20 -8.30 5.59 -20.66
C GLU A 20 -6.99 5.80 -21.45
N HIS A 21 -7.00 6.67 -22.46
CA HIS A 21 -5.81 7.00 -23.26
C HIS A 21 -4.67 7.66 -22.46
N LEU A 22 -4.97 8.22 -21.29
CA LEU A 22 -3.96 8.78 -20.39
C LEU A 22 -3.33 7.73 -19.46
N HIS A 23 -3.90 6.53 -19.40
CA HIS A 23 -3.45 5.45 -18.52
C HIS A 23 -2.17 4.83 -19.07
N ASP A 24 -1.14 4.79 -18.23
CA ASP A 24 0.11 4.12 -18.56
C ASP A 24 0.43 3.02 -17.55
N THR A 25 0.37 1.78 -18.04
CA THR A 25 0.68 0.55 -17.32
C THR A 25 2.03 -0.05 -17.70
N THR A 26 2.88 0.68 -18.44
CA THR A 26 4.22 0.18 -18.79
C THR A 26 4.99 -0.23 -17.53
N ASN A 27 5.81 -1.26 -17.71
CA ASN A 27 6.46 -1.93 -16.60
C ASN A 27 7.28 -0.95 -15.76
N ARG A 28 7.10 -1.05 -14.44
CA ARG A 28 7.87 -0.37 -13.39
C ARG A 28 7.58 1.11 -13.15
N LEU A 29 6.63 1.74 -13.87
CA LEU A 29 6.27 3.14 -13.58
C LEU A 29 5.67 3.32 -12.17
N ASN A 30 4.94 2.33 -11.68
CA ASN A 30 4.34 2.35 -10.34
C ASN A 30 5.32 1.92 -9.22
N ASN A 31 6.57 1.55 -9.56
CA ASN A 31 7.51 0.99 -8.59
C ASN A 31 7.76 1.92 -7.39
N ARG A 32 7.72 3.24 -7.59
CA ARG A 32 7.93 4.21 -6.51
C ARG A 32 6.80 4.12 -5.47
N ALA A 33 5.55 4.06 -5.91
CA ALA A 33 4.42 3.90 -5.01
C ALA A 33 4.43 2.49 -4.39
N GLU A 34 4.70 1.44 -5.18
CA GLU A 34 4.78 0.07 -4.64
C GLU A 34 5.90 -0.09 -3.60
N SER A 35 7.04 0.58 -3.81
CA SER A 35 8.21 0.54 -2.92
C SER A 35 7.99 1.35 -1.65
N SER A 36 7.22 2.44 -1.69
CA SER A 36 6.91 3.24 -0.49
C SER A 36 6.14 2.43 0.55
N HIS A 37 5.38 1.42 0.13
CA HIS A 37 4.66 0.50 1.01
C HIS A 37 5.54 -0.61 1.62
N VAL A 38 6.73 -0.86 1.08
CA VAL A 38 7.59 -1.98 1.56
C VAL A 38 8.00 -1.83 3.03
N PRO A 39 8.45 -0.66 3.53
CA PRO A 39 8.81 -0.48 4.94
C PRO A 39 7.62 -0.70 5.89
N ILE A 40 6.44 -0.21 5.50
CA ILE A 40 5.20 -0.34 6.28
C ILE A 40 4.79 -1.82 6.33
N ARG A 41 4.69 -2.51 5.18
CA ARG A 41 4.36 -3.94 5.12
C ARG A 41 5.35 -4.80 5.91
N ARG A 42 6.64 -4.46 5.89
CA ARG A 42 7.67 -5.14 6.71
C ARG A 42 7.45 -4.93 8.20
N ARG A 43 7.10 -3.70 8.61
CA ARG A 43 6.78 -3.38 10.01
C ARG A 43 5.52 -4.13 10.45
N GLU A 44 4.44 -4.05 9.69
CA GLU A 44 3.19 -4.76 9.95
C GLU A 44 3.38 -6.26 10.05
N ARG A 45 4.10 -6.90 9.11
CA ARG A 45 4.42 -8.33 9.22
C ARG A 45 5.20 -8.68 10.49
N LYS A 46 6.13 -7.81 10.91
CA LYS A 46 6.85 -8.00 12.19
C LYS A 46 5.92 -7.81 13.40
N MET A 47 4.86 -7.02 13.28
CA MET A 47 3.87 -6.76 14.33
C MET A 47 2.72 -7.78 14.35
N GLN A 48 2.43 -8.47 13.23
CA GLN A 48 1.36 -9.49 13.14
C GLN A 48 1.54 -10.63 14.14
N ARG A 49 2.75 -10.82 14.68
CA ARG A 49 3.00 -11.65 15.85
C ARG A 49 3.95 -10.92 16.79
N PHE A 50 3.44 -10.48 17.93
CA PHE A 50 4.31 -10.11 19.04
C PHE A 50 5.04 -11.35 19.53
N LYS A 51 6.37 -11.25 19.68
CA LYS A 51 7.18 -12.37 20.17
C LYS A 51 6.79 -12.76 21.62
N SER A 52 6.18 -11.84 22.36
CA SER A 52 5.69 -12.05 23.73
C SER A 52 4.63 -11.01 24.13
N HIS A 53 3.84 -11.34 25.16
CA HIS A 53 2.88 -10.40 25.79
C HIS A 53 3.52 -9.07 26.19
N LYS A 54 4.76 -9.10 26.73
CA LYS A 54 5.50 -7.90 27.12
C LYS A 54 5.81 -6.98 25.93
N SER A 55 6.18 -7.55 24.77
CA SER A 55 6.41 -6.76 23.55
C SER A 55 5.13 -6.12 23.01
N ALA A 56 3.98 -6.78 23.20
CA ALA A 56 2.67 -6.21 22.86
C ALA A 56 2.30 -5.05 23.79
N GLN A 57 2.51 -5.19 25.10
CA GLN A 57 2.23 -4.14 26.09
C GLN A 57 3.07 -2.87 25.87
N ILE A 58 4.37 -3.03 25.59
CA ILE A 58 5.26 -1.88 25.28
C ILE A 58 4.82 -1.19 23.99
N PHE A 59 4.41 -1.96 22.98
CA PHE A 59 3.89 -1.39 21.75
C PHE A 59 2.60 -0.58 22.01
N LEU A 60 1.66 -1.14 22.77
CA LEU A 60 0.43 -0.45 23.17
C LEU A 60 0.71 0.81 24.01
N SER A 61 1.71 0.79 24.90
CA SER A 61 2.02 1.97 25.72
C SER A 61 2.63 3.12 24.92
N ILE A 62 3.33 2.83 23.82
CA ILE A 62 3.97 3.85 22.97
C ILE A 62 2.98 4.41 21.94
N TYR A 63 2.10 3.56 21.39
CA TYR A 63 1.26 3.89 20.24
C TYR A 63 -0.25 3.92 20.54
N GLY A 64 -0.66 3.48 21.74
CA GLY A 64 -2.05 3.32 22.14
C GLY A 64 -2.48 4.31 23.21
N SER A 65 -2.32 5.61 22.95
CA SER A 65 -3.26 6.57 23.55
C SER A 65 -4.63 6.37 22.87
N ILE A 66 -5.61 5.98 23.68
CA ILE A 66 -7.03 6.23 23.44
C ILE A 66 -7.36 7.52 24.18
#